data_AF-A0A972FYU6-F1
#
_entry.id   AF-A0A972FYU6-F1
#
_cell.length_a   1.000
_cell.length_b   1.000
_cell.length_c   1.000
_cell.angle_alpha   90.00
_cell.angle_beta   90.00
_cell.angle_gamma   90.00
#
_symmetry.space_group_name_H-M   'P 1'
#
loop_
_entity.id
_entity.type
_entity.pdbx_description
1 polymer ?
#
loop_
_entity_poly.entity_id
_entity_poly.type
_entity_poly.pdbx_seq_one_letter_code
_entity_poly.pdbx_strand_id
1 'polypeptide(L)'
;MPNLSALCLRYLMWIVALRVLHILAVQFLGLPNTLGTTVILAAAPAADIGMQALRRAGGVLDRAAWGQLALALFGTYLAMELVVIGLFAPQLFATLLTMPVLIVWGLTLAMIMLFLWIGARQEARR
;
A
#
# COMPACT_ATOMS: atom_id res chain seq x y z
N MET A 1 -9.51 18.87 -1.38
CA MET A 1 -9.01 17.48 -1.34
C MET A 1 -8.14 17.32 -0.10
N PRO A 2 -8.17 16.16 0.59
CA PRO A 2 -7.30 15.91 1.74
C PRO A 2 -5.82 16.00 1.31
N ASN A 3 -4.96 16.46 2.22
CA ASN A 3 -3.54 16.63 1.93
C ASN A 3 -2.88 15.28 1.61
N LEU A 4 -2.62 15.02 0.31
CA LEU A 4 -2.10 13.76 -0.19
C LEU A 4 -0.73 13.43 0.38
N SER A 5 0.16 14.41 0.55
CA SER A 5 1.51 14.17 1.06
C SER A 5 1.47 13.62 2.49
N ALA A 6 0.59 14.16 3.33
CA ALA A 6 0.41 13.68 4.70
C ALA A 6 -0.15 12.25 4.74
N LEU A 7 -1.07 11.89 3.83
CA LEU A 7 -1.61 10.54 3.73
C LEU A 7 -0.56 9.54 3.20
N CYS A 8 0.21 9.92 2.18
CA CYS A 8 1.30 9.10 1.65
C CYS A 8 2.42 8.89 2.67
N LEU A 9 2.80 9.91 3.44
CA LEU A 9 3.80 9.77 4.50
C LEU A 9 3.32 8.79 5.58
N ARG A 10 2.05 8.91 5.99
CA ARG A 10 1.45 7.96 6.94
C ARG A 10 1.44 6.54 6.38
N TYR A 11 1.09 6.39 5.11
CA TYR A 11 1.12 5.10 4.43
C TYR A 11 2.53 4.51 4.36
N LEU A 12 3.54 5.33 4.05
CA LEU A 12 4.94 4.93 4.05
C LEU A 12 5.37 4.41 5.44
N MET A 13 5.04 5.14 6.51
CA MET A 13 5.33 4.71 7.88
C MET A 13 4.69 3.36 8.20
N TRP A 14 3.44 3.14 7.77
CA TRP A 14 2.75 1.86 7.91
C TRP A 14 3.45 0.73 7.17
N ILE A 15 3.78 0.91 5.88
CA ILE A 15 4.44 -0.15 5.11
C ILE A 15 5.79 -0.50 5.72
N VAL A 16 6.59 0.50 6.10
CA VAL A 16 7.90 0.26 6.72
C VAL A 16 7.74 -0.54 8.01
N ALA A 17 6.83 -0.14 8.90
CA ALA A 17 6.57 -0.86 10.15
C ALA A 17 6.11 -2.30 9.91
N LEU A 18 5.16 -2.51 8.99
CA LEU A 18 4.66 -3.84 8.63
C LEU A 18 5.73 -4.71 7.97
N ARG A 19 6.62 -4.12 7.16
CA ARG A 19 7.74 -4.84 6.54
C ARG A 19 8.70 -5.37 7.60
N VAL A 20 9.08 -4.53 8.56
CA VAL A 20 9.95 -4.92 9.68
C VAL A 20 9.27 -6.02 10.50
N LEU A 21 8.00 -5.81 10.87
CA LEU A 21 7.24 -6.80 11.63
C LEU A 21 7.15 -8.14 10.88
N HIS A 22 6.88 -8.12 9.57
CA HIS A 22 6.79 -9.32 8.75
C HIS A 22 8.13 -10.06 8.67
N ILE A 23 9.25 -9.35 8.50
CA ILE A 23 10.58 -9.97 8.50
C ILE A 23 10.84 -10.69 9.82
N LEU A 24 10.57 -10.02 10.95
CA LEU A 24 10.71 -10.64 12.27
C LEU A 24 9.80 -11.86 12.42
N ALA A 25 8.55 -11.75 11.97
CA ALA A 25 7.57 -12.83 12.10
C ALA A 25 7.94 -14.05 11.23
N VAL A 26 8.47 -13.85 10.02
CA VAL A 26 8.99 -14.94 9.18
C VAL A 26 10.24 -15.57 9.80
N GLN A 27 11.19 -14.75 10.27
CA GLN A 27 12.48 -15.25 10.79
C GLN A 27 12.35 -15.94 12.14
N PHE A 28 11.53 -15.42 13.05
CA PHE A 28 11.46 -15.89 14.44
C PHE A 28 10.23 -16.75 14.74
N LEU A 29 9.13 -16.61 13.99
CA LEU A 29 7.89 -17.37 14.23
C LEU A 29 7.62 -18.42 13.14
N GLY A 30 8.50 -18.53 12.13
CA GLY A 30 8.36 -19.53 11.07
C GLY A 30 7.15 -19.33 10.17
N LEU A 31 6.65 -18.10 10.05
CA LEU A 31 5.50 -17.80 9.19
C LEU A 31 5.86 -17.99 7.71
N PRO A 32 4.93 -18.51 6.89
CA PRO A 32 5.17 -18.73 5.47
C PRO A 32 5.30 -17.39 4.74
N ASN A 33 6.40 -17.22 4.01
CA ASN A 33 6.63 -16.05 3.16
C ASN A 33 5.97 -16.27 1.79
N THR A 34 4.69 -15.87 1.67
CA THR A 34 3.92 -16.01 0.43
C THR A 34 3.71 -14.66 -0.26
N LEU A 35 3.50 -14.70 -1.58
CA LEU A 35 3.14 -13.51 -2.37
C LEU A 35 1.81 -12.88 -1.90
N GLY A 36 0.87 -13.68 -1.42
CA GLY A 36 -0.39 -13.17 -0.88
C GLY A 36 -0.17 -12.31 0.37
N THR A 37 0.71 -12.77 1.27
CA THR A 37 1.07 -12.02 2.48
C THR A 37 1.68 -10.67 2.16
N THR A 38 2.59 -10.59 1.17
CA THR A 38 3.24 -9.32 0.80
C THR A 38 2.26 -8.32 0.19
N VAL A 39 1.39 -8.78 -0.71
CA VAL A 39 0.33 -7.96 -1.33
C VAL A 39 -0.63 -7.42 -0.25
N ILE A 40 -1.09 -8.28 0.65
CA ILE A 40 -2.04 -7.88 1.70
C ILE A 40 -1.38 -6.90 2.68
N LEU A 41 -0.16 -7.16 3.13
CA LEU A 41 0.54 -6.26 4.07
C LEU A 41 0.83 -4.88 3.46
N ALA A 42 1.15 -4.83 2.16
CA ALA A 42 1.33 -3.56 1.46
C ALA A 42 0.00 -2.80 1.34
N ALA A 43 -1.11 -3.50 1.10
CA ALA A 43 -2.39 -2.87 0.83
C ALA A 43 -3.23 -2.58 2.10
N ALA A 44 -3.09 -3.35 3.18
CA ALA A 44 -3.92 -3.25 4.38
C ALA A 44 -3.97 -1.83 5.00
N PRO A 45 -2.86 -1.06 5.07
CA PRO A 45 -2.88 0.30 5.58
C PRO A 45 -3.81 1.25 4.81
N ALA A 46 -4.14 0.94 3.56
CA ALA A 46 -5.05 1.74 2.76
C ALA A 46 -6.45 1.85 3.37
N ALA A 47 -6.88 0.91 4.22
CA ALA A 47 -8.14 1.04 4.95
C ALA A 47 -8.12 2.20 5.97
N ASP A 48 -7.04 2.32 6.74
CA ASP A 48 -6.83 3.44 7.67
C ASP A 48 -6.75 4.78 6.92
N ILE A 49 -6.03 4.79 5.79
CA ILE A 49 -5.93 5.96 4.93
C ILE A 49 -7.29 6.34 4.34
N GLY A 50 -8.11 5.37 3.91
CA GLY A 50 -9.44 5.60 3.37
C GLY A 50 -10.38 6.24 4.39
N MET A 51 -10.37 5.76 5.64
CA MET A 51 -11.12 6.38 6.75
C MET A 51 -10.67 7.84 6.97
N GLN A 52 -9.37 8.09 7.03
CA GLN A 52 -8.84 9.44 7.27
C GLN A 52 -9.07 10.39 6.11
N ALA A 53 -9.01 9.90 4.88
CA ALA A 53 -9.31 10.69 3.70
C ALA A 53 -10.75 11.20 3.76
N LEU A 54 -11.71 10.34 4.14
CA LEU A 54 -13.11 10.73 4.28
C LEU A 54 -13.32 11.71 5.44
N ARG A 55 -12.74 11.44 6.62
CA ARG A 55 -12.81 12.34 7.79
C ARG A 55 -12.28 13.74 7.46
N ARG A 56 -11.13 13.82 6.78
CA ARG A 56 -10.49 15.09 6.44
C ARG A 56 -11.18 15.81 5.28
N ALA A 57 -11.84 15.08 4.40
CA ALA A 57 -12.63 15.68 3.33
C ALA A 57 -13.97 16.25 3.82
N GLY A 58 -14.47 15.81 4.98
CA GLY A 58 -15.74 16.25 5.54
C GLY A 58 -16.97 15.78 4.75
N GLY A 59 -16.80 14.79 3.87
CA GLY A 59 -17.84 14.31 2.96
C GLY A 59 -17.31 13.33 1.92
N VAL A 60 -18.19 12.90 1.01
CA VAL A 60 -17.85 11.92 -0.04
C VAL A 60 -16.85 12.52 -1.02
N LEU A 61 -15.72 11.85 -1.18
CA LEU A 61 -14.74 12.16 -2.23
C LEU A 61 -15.28 11.75 -3.60
N ASP A 62 -15.06 12.60 -4.60
CA ASP A 62 -15.34 12.28 -6.00
C ASP A 62 -14.48 11.11 -6.51
N ARG A 63 -14.96 10.39 -7.52
CA ARG A 63 -14.29 9.22 -8.13
C ARG A 63 -12.88 9.55 -8.60
N ALA A 64 -12.67 10.72 -9.18
CA ALA A 64 -11.34 11.18 -9.60
C ALA A 64 -10.38 11.31 -8.40
N ALA A 65 -10.86 11.83 -7.27
CA ALA A 65 -10.06 11.97 -6.06
C ALA A 65 -9.67 10.62 -5.46
N TRP A 66 -10.57 9.64 -5.51
CA TRP A 66 -10.26 8.26 -5.11
C TRP A 66 -9.20 7.61 -6.00
N GLY A 67 -9.30 7.81 -7.31
CA GLY A 67 -8.29 7.33 -8.26
C GLY A 67 -6.92 7.94 -7.98
N GLN A 68 -6.87 9.26 -7.76
CA GLN A 68 -5.63 9.95 -7.40
C GLN A 68 -5.04 9.44 -6.08
N LEU A 69 -5.86 9.24 -5.06
CA LEU A 69 -5.40 8.69 -3.79
C LEU A 69 -4.84 7.27 -3.95
N ALA A 70 -5.56 6.39 -4.66
CA ALA A 70 -5.10 5.03 -4.92
C ALA A 70 -3.76 5.01 -5.66
N LEU A 71 -3.61 5.82 -6.72
CA LEU A 71 -2.37 5.94 -7.47
C LEU A 71 -1.23 6.55 -6.64
N ALA A 72 -1.53 7.52 -5.76
CA ALA A 72 -0.52 8.12 -4.90
C ALA A 72 0.01 7.11 -3.86
N LEU A 73 -0.87 6.29 -3.27
CA LEU A 73 -0.46 5.22 -2.36
C LEU A 73 0.34 4.15 -3.11
N PHE A 74 -0.14 3.72 -4.27
CA PHE A 74 0.57 2.74 -5.10
C PHE A 74 1.93 3.26 -5.57
N GLY A 75 2.03 4.53 -5.97
CA GLY A 75 3.30 5.18 -6.30
C GLY A 75 4.25 5.25 -5.11
N THR A 76 3.74 5.47 -3.90
CA THR A 76 4.54 5.43 -2.66
C THR A 76 5.07 4.03 -2.39
N TYR A 77 4.23 3.00 -2.58
CA TYR A 77 4.63 1.60 -2.50
C TYR A 77 5.74 1.27 -3.51
N LEU A 78 5.56 1.63 -4.78
CA LEU A 78 6.56 1.40 -5.83
C LEU A 78 7.87 2.14 -5.54
N ALA A 79 7.80 3.40 -5.13
CA ALA A 79 8.99 4.18 -4.80
C ALA A 79 9.79 3.52 -3.67
N MET A 80 9.10 3.06 -2.60
CA MET A 80 9.75 2.31 -1.54
C MET A 80 10.37 1.02 -2.06
N GLU A 81 9.65 0.25 -2.88
CA GLU A 81 10.14 -1.01 -3.43
C GLU A 81 11.39 -0.80 -4.29
N LEU A 82 11.39 0.20 -5.17
CA LEU A 82 12.53 0.55 -6.01
C LEU A 82 13.72 1.07 -5.21
N VAL A 83 13.48 1.85 -4.14
CA VAL A 83 14.55 2.28 -3.22
C VAL A 83 15.16 1.09 -2.51
N VAL A 84 14.35 0.16 -2.00
CA VAL A 84 14.84 -1.06 -1.35
C VAL A 84 15.64 -1.92 -2.33
N ILE A 85 15.13 -2.13 -3.55
CA ILE A 85 15.85 -2.87 -4.59
C ILE A 85 17.16 -2.17 -4.93
N GLY A 86 17.14 -0.86 -5.16
CA GLY A 86 18.35 -0.14 -5.57
C GLY A 86 19.43 -0.06 -4.50
N LEU A 87 19.06 -0.04 -3.22
CA LEU A 87 20.02 0.00 -2.12
C LEU A 87 20.54 -1.40 -1.74
N PHE A 88 19.70 -2.44 -1.80
CA PHE A 88 20.03 -3.74 -1.19
C PHE A 88 20.15 -4.89 -2.19
N ALA A 89 19.56 -4.77 -3.39
CA ALA A 89 19.56 -5.84 -4.38
C ALA A 89 19.49 -5.31 -5.83
N PRO A 90 20.44 -4.45 -6.26
CA PRO A 90 20.38 -3.77 -7.57
C PRO A 90 20.35 -4.75 -8.75
N GLN A 91 20.88 -5.96 -8.61
CA GLN A 91 20.78 -7.02 -9.61
C GLN A 91 19.34 -7.40 -9.98
N LEU A 92 18.36 -7.14 -9.10
CA LEU A 92 16.94 -7.42 -9.36
C LEU A 92 16.28 -6.42 -10.32
N PHE A 93 16.92 -5.28 -10.64
CA PHE A 93 16.38 -4.32 -11.62
C PHE A 93 16.10 -4.99 -12.98
N ALA A 94 16.92 -5.95 -13.39
CA ALA A 94 16.72 -6.70 -14.64
C ALA A 94 15.41 -7.52 -14.67
N THR A 95 14.78 -7.74 -13.50
CA THR A 95 13.59 -8.57 -13.34
C THR A 95 12.29 -7.78 -13.14
N LEU A 96 12.37 -6.44 -13.03
CA LEU A 96 11.24 -5.57 -12.66
C LEU A 96 10.05 -5.59 -13.62
N LEU A 97 10.23 -6.07 -14.84
CA LEU A 97 9.18 -6.14 -15.87
C LEU A 97 8.83 -7.58 -16.25
N THR A 98 9.22 -8.55 -15.42
CA THR A 98 8.79 -9.93 -15.58
C THR A 98 7.33 -10.08 -15.19
N MET A 99 6.62 -11.00 -15.84
CA MET A 99 5.19 -11.26 -15.57
C MET A 99 4.87 -11.46 -14.08
N PRO A 100 5.68 -12.20 -13.27
CA PRO A 100 5.41 -12.35 -11.85
C PRO A 100 5.41 -11.02 -11.08
N VAL A 101 6.36 -10.12 -11.37
CA VAL A 101 6.45 -8.81 -10.71
C VAL A 101 5.25 -7.94 -11.09
N LEU A 102 4.90 -7.90 -12.37
CA LEU A 102 3.75 -7.15 -12.86
C LEU A 102 2.43 -7.66 -12.26
N ILE A 103 2.30 -8.98 -12.05
CA ILE A 103 1.15 -9.58 -11.37
C ILE A 103 1.09 -9.10 -9.91
N VAL A 104 2.21 -9.12 -9.17
CA VAL A 104 2.26 -8.65 -7.78
C VAL A 104 1.89 -7.17 -7.69
N TRP A 105 2.42 -6.34 -8.58
CA TRP A 105 2.10 -4.92 -8.65
C TRP A 105 0.63 -4.67 -8.97
N GLY A 106 0.08 -5.37 -9.97
CA GLY A 106 -1.33 -5.29 -10.33
C GLY A 106 -2.26 -5.71 -9.19
N LEU A 107 -1.95 -6.82 -8.52
CA LEU A 107 -2.71 -7.30 -7.36
C LEU A 107 -2.61 -6.33 -6.17
N THR A 108 -1.44 -5.72 -5.95
CA THR A 108 -1.25 -4.71 -4.90
C THR A 108 -2.09 -3.48 -5.15
N LEU A 109 -2.11 -2.96 -6.39
CA LEU A 109 -2.97 -1.84 -6.76
C LEU A 109 -4.46 -2.18 -6.57
N ALA A 110 -4.88 -3.37 -7.01
CA ALA A 110 -6.26 -3.83 -6.84
C ALA A 110 -6.65 -3.93 -5.36
N MET A 111 -5.76 -4.46 -4.51
CA MET A 111 -6.00 -4.55 -3.07
C MET A 111 -5.98 -3.18 -2.39
N ILE A 112 -5.12 -2.25 -2.79
CA ILE A 112 -5.14 -0.87 -2.29
C ILE A 112 -6.51 -0.23 -2.55
N MET A 113 -7.04 -0.38 -3.77
CA MET A 113 -8.38 0.12 -4.10
C MET A 113 -9.47 -0.53 -3.25
N LEU A 114 -9.40 -1.84 -3.03
CA LEU A 114 -10.35 -2.57 -2.19
C LEU A 114 -10.30 -2.07 -0.74
N PHE A 115 -9.11 -1.98 -0.14
CA PHE A 115 -8.96 -1.54 1.24
C PHE A 115 -9.34 -0.06 1.43
N LEU A 116 -9.01 0.82 0.47
CA LEU A 116 -9.50 2.21 0.46
C LEU A 116 -11.02 2.25 0.53
N TRP A 117 -11.68 1.45 -0.31
CA TRP A 117 -13.14 1.38 -0.35
C TRP A 117 -13.73 0.82 0.95
N ILE A 118 -13.12 -0.21 1.54
CA ILE A 118 -13.52 -0.76 2.85
C ILE A 118 -13.42 0.33 3.92
N GLY A 119 -12.28 1.02 4.01
CA GLY A 119 -12.06 2.10 4.98
C GLY A 119 -13.06 3.24 4.82
N ALA A 120 -13.30 3.69 3.58
CA ALA A 120 -14.29 4.72 3.28
C ALA A 120 -15.71 4.30 3.73
N ARG A 121 -16.11 3.05 3.47
CA ARG A 121 -17.41 2.54 3.88
C ARG A 121 -17.56 2.41 5.39
N GLN A 122 -16.49 2.05 6.10
CA GLN A 122 -16.51 1.97 7.56
C GLN A 122 -16.73 3.35 8.17
N GLU A 123 -16.10 4.38 7.60
CA GLU A 123 -16.26 5.74 8.09
C GLU A 123 -17.63 6.33 7.73
N ALA A 124 -18.13 6.10 6.52
CA ALA A 124 -19.44 6.61 6.10
C ALA A 124 -20.64 6.02 6.88
N ARG A 125 -20.42 4.92 7.62
CA ARG A 125 -21.43 4.27 8.47
C ARG A 125 -21.40 4.74 9.93
N ARG A 126 -20.41 5.55 10.32
CA ARG A 126 -20.30 6.16 11.65
C ARG A 126 -21.00 7.50 11.65
#